data_AF-A0A225UKK0-F1
#
_entry.id   AF-A0A225UKK0-F1
#
_cell.length_a   1.000
_cell.length_b   1.000
_cell.length_c   1.000
_cell.angle_alpha   90.00
_cell.angle_beta   90.00
_cell.angle_gamma   90.00
#
_symmetry.space_group_name_H-M   'P 1'
#
loop_
_entity.id
_entity.type
_entity.pdbx_description
1 polymer ?
#
loop_
_entity_poly.entity_id
_entity_poly.type
_entity_poly.pdbx_seq_one_letter_code
_entity_poly.pdbx_strand_id
1 'polypeptide(L)'
;MTIQAGWTEQMKVYEFKTKMSPAARNWMDQLGKCVLTNWGRLAREFKPEYCKFLVFDSEKYYTMKQYKDETALAFLYRLNLAAERAVVKYRKSERRREQHIKRFIKNLTDMSVRSTLQNQRFYKVADLE
;
A
#
# COMPACT_ATOMS: atom_id res chain seq x y z
N MET A 1 -2.32 -29.41 20.79
CA MET A 1 -2.95 -28.08 20.87
C MET A 1 -1.85 -27.03 20.89
N THR A 2 -1.60 -26.37 19.77
CA THR A 2 -0.57 -25.33 19.66
C THR A 2 -1.15 -24.00 20.12
N ILE A 3 -0.84 -23.60 21.35
CA ILE A 3 -1.13 -22.25 21.85
C ILE A 3 -0.11 -21.32 21.21
N GLN A 4 -0.44 -20.75 20.04
CA GLN A 4 0.16 -19.49 19.65
C GLN A 4 -0.35 -18.45 20.66
N ALA A 5 0.51 -18.04 21.59
CA ALA A 5 0.23 -16.94 22.51
C ALA A 5 0.11 -15.63 21.73
N GLY A 6 -1.08 -15.40 21.17
CA GLY A 6 -1.45 -14.19 20.45
C GLY A 6 -2.19 -13.21 21.37
N TRP A 7 -1.98 -11.92 21.16
CA TRP A 7 -2.75 -10.87 21.83
C TRP A 7 -4.24 -11.01 21.49
N THR A 8 -5.12 -10.86 22.48
CA THR A 8 -6.57 -10.81 22.23
C THR A 8 -6.93 -9.55 21.44
N GLU A 9 -8.04 -9.59 20.71
CA GLU A 9 -8.54 -8.43 19.97
C GLU A 9 -8.76 -7.21 20.87
N GLN A 10 -9.26 -7.43 22.08
CA GLN A 10 -9.45 -6.39 23.10
C GLN A 10 -8.12 -5.80 23.57
N MET A 11 -7.09 -6.63 23.78
CA MET A 11 -5.76 -6.16 24.15
C MET A 11 -5.14 -5.30 23.03
N LYS A 12 -5.33 -5.69 21.76
CA LYS A 12 -4.86 -4.89 20.62
C LYS A 12 -5.54 -3.52 20.57
N VAL A 13 -6.87 -3.48 20.77
CA VAL A 13 -7.62 -2.21 20.77
C VAL A 13 -7.20 -1.31 21.93
N TYR A 14 -7.08 -1.88 23.13
CA TYR A 14 -6.65 -1.13 24.31
C TYR A 14 -5.25 -0.54 24.12
N GLU A 15 -4.28 -1.37 23.75
CA GLU A 15 -2.89 -0.95 23.54
C GLU A 15 -2.74 0.06 22.39
N PHE A 16 -3.56 -0.07 21.35
CA PHE A 16 -3.60 0.93 20.29
C PHE A 16 -4.13 2.26 20.81
N LYS A 17 -5.25 2.25 21.56
CA LYS A 17 -5.86 3.46 22.11
C LYS A 17 -4.90 4.20 23.05
N THR A 18 -4.13 3.51 23.89
CA THR A 18 -3.18 4.16 24.82
C THR A 18 -2.07 4.92 24.10
N LYS A 19 -1.69 4.49 22.89
CA LYS A 19 -0.66 5.12 22.04
C LYS A 19 -1.19 6.27 21.18
N MET A 20 -2.50 6.53 21.17
CA MET A 20 -3.10 7.57 20.36
C MET A 20 -3.04 8.95 21.03
N SER A 21 -3.09 10.01 20.21
CA SER A 21 -3.24 11.39 20.69
C SER A 21 -4.58 11.56 21.44
N PRO A 22 -4.70 12.57 22.32
CA PRO A 22 -5.95 12.83 23.05
C PRO A 22 -7.17 12.97 22.12
N ALA A 23 -7.02 13.67 21.00
CA ALA A 23 -8.09 13.81 20.01
C ALA A 23 -8.53 12.47 19.40
N ALA A 24 -7.57 11.60 19.04
CA ALA A 24 -7.87 10.29 18.49
C ALA A 24 -8.50 9.35 19.53
N ARG A 25 -8.10 9.43 20.81
CA ARG A 25 -8.76 8.68 21.89
C ARG A 25 -10.21 9.11 22.09
N ASN A 26 -10.46 10.42 22.13
CA ASN A 26 -11.80 10.97 22.27
C ASN A 26 -12.70 10.64 21.07
N TRP A 27 -12.13 10.58 19.86
CA TRP A 27 -12.85 10.08 18.69
C TRP A 27 -13.16 8.59 18.80
N MET A 28 -12.19 7.76 19.24
CA MET A 28 -12.42 6.32 19.45
C MET A 28 -13.52 6.06 20.48
N ASP A 29 -13.66 6.89 21.51
CA ASP A 29 -14.72 6.79 22.52
C ASP A 29 -16.12 7.11 21.99
N GLN A 30 -16.23 7.72 20.80
CA GLN A 30 -17.51 7.92 20.11
C GLN A 30 -17.93 6.68 19.31
N LEU A 31 -17.05 5.70 19.12
CA LEU A 31 -17.35 4.48 18.37
C LEU A 31 -18.15 3.49 19.22
N GLY A 32 -19.06 2.75 18.57
CA GLY A 32 -19.84 1.72 19.24
C GLY A 32 -18.97 0.58 19.79
N LYS A 33 -19.44 -0.05 20.88
CA LYS A 33 -18.74 -1.20 21.53
C LYS A 33 -18.36 -2.31 20.57
N CYS A 34 -19.19 -2.59 19.55
CA CYS A 34 -18.93 -3.63 18.55
C CYS A 34 -17.73 -3.34 17.62
N VAL A 35 -17.32 -2.08 17.51
CA VAL A 35 -16.12 -1.66 16.79
C VAL A 35 -14.91 -1.75 17.70
N LEU A 36 -15.05 -1.36 18.98
CA LEU A 36 -13.97 -1.36 19.97
C LEU A 36 -13.59 -2.75 20.51
N THR A 37 -14.35 -3.80 20.21
CA THR A 37 -14.00 -5.19 20.56
C THR A 37 -13.38 -5.98 19.42
N ASN A 38 -13.28 -5.39 18.22
CA ASN A 38 -12.78 -6.05 17.02
C ASN A 38 -11.73 -5.18 16.32
N TRP A 39 -10.48 -5.64 16.29
CA TRP A 39 -9.36 -4.90 15.70
C TRP A 39 -9.60 -4.57 14.22
N GLY A 40 -10.14 -5.53 13.46
CA GLY A 40 -10.40 -5.36 12.03
C GLY A 40 -11.42 -4.26 11.75
N ARG A 41 -12.49 -4.17 12.56
CA ARG A 41 -13.50 -3.11 12.46
C ARG A 41 -12.93 -1.76 12.87
N LEU A 42 -12.24 -1.68 14.00
CA LEU A 42 -11.59 -0.44 14.43
C LEU A 42 -10.61 0.08 13.37
N ALA A 43 -9.75 -0.79 12.83
CA ALA A 43 -8.79 -0.40 11.81
C ALA A 43 -9.45 0.10 10.52
N ARG A 44 -10.66 -0.37 10.20
CA ARG A 44 -11.43 0.09 9.03
C ARG A 44 -11.99 1.49 9.22
N GLU A 45 -12.46 1.83 10.41
CA GLU A 45 -12.92 3.19 10.74
C GLU A 45 -11.74 4.16 10.93
N PHE A 46 -10.65 3.70 11.55
CA PHE A 46 -9.50 4.55 11.90
C PHE A 46 -8.70 5.01 10.68
N LYS A 47 -8.48 4.12 9.70
CA LYS A 47 -7.67 4.42 8.51
C LYS A 47 -8.15 5.64 7.69
N PRO A 48 -9.44 5.75 7.31
CA PRO A 48 -9.91 6.92 6.58
C PRO A 48 -9.85 8.21 7.40
N GLU A 49 -10.03 8.12 8.72
CA GLU A 49 -10.03 9.31 9.59
C GLU A 49 -8.61 9.84 9.85
N TYR A 50 -7.68 8.96 10.23
CA TYR A 50 -6.36 9.35 10.72
C TYR A 50 -5.19 8.92 9.82
N CYS A 51 -5.40 8.02 8.87
CA CYS A 51 -4.37 7.55 7.93
C CYS A 51 -4.61 8.06 6.50
N LYS A 52 -5.18 9.27 6.34
CA LYS A 52 -5.49 9.90 5.05
C LYS A 52 -4.30 9.92 4.08
N PHE A 53 -3.08 10.09 4.61
CA PHE A 53 -1.85 10.06 3.83
C PHE A 53 -1.61 8.70 3.14
N LEU A 54 -1.86 7.58 3.82
CA LEU A 54 -1.69 6.23 3.23
C LEU A 54 -2.72 5.97 2.13
N VAL A 55 -3.95 6.47 2.29
CA VAL A 55 -5.00 6.38 1.27
C VAL A 55 -4.55 7.15 0.02
N PHE A 56 -4.08 8.38 0.18
CA PHE A 56 -3.59 9.21 -0.92
C PHE A 56 -2.35 8.61 -1.61
N ASP A 57 -1.41 8.05 -0.85
CA ASP A 57 -0.24 7.37 -1.43
C ASP A 57 -0.62 6.12 -2.21
N SER A 58 -1.60 5.34 -1.72
CA SER A 58 -2.13 4.21 -2.46
C SER A 58 -2.78 4.65 -3.76
N GLU A 59 -3.60 5.70 -3.73
CA GLU A 59 -4.25 6.25 -4.91
C GLU A 59 -3.23 6.75 -5.93
N LYS A 60 -2.21 7.50 -5.48
CA LYS A 60 -1.08 7.92 -6.31
C LYS A 60 -0.43 6.74 -7.00
N TYR A 61 -0.08 5.68 -6.27
CA TYR A 61 0.52 4.48 -6.86
C TYR A 61 -0.37 3.83 -7.92
N TYR A 62 -1.68 3.70 -7.66
CA TYR A 62 -2.60 3.02 -8.57
C TYR A 62 -3.02 3.85 -9.79
N THR A 63 -2.88 5.18 -9.74
CA THR A 63 -3.27 6.09 -10.83
C THR A 63 -2.08 6.65 -11.62
N MET A 64 -0.85 6.44 -11.15
CA MET A 64 0.37 7.00 -11.75
C MET A 64 0.56 6.61 -13.22
N LYS A 65 0.94 7.59 -14.04
CA LYS A 65 1.35 7.43 -15.44
C LYS A 65 2.67 8.13 -15.71
N GLN A 66 3.42 7.67 -16.72
CA GLN A 66 4.61 8.34 -17.21
C GLN A 66 4.24 9.74 -17.74
N TYR A 67 5.03 10.76 -17.42
CA TYR A 67 4.85 12.09 -18.01
C TYR A 67 5.36 12.13 -19.45
N LYS A 68 4.88 13.09 -20.25
CA LYS A 68 5.22 13.18 -21.68
C LYS A 68 6.74 13.26 -21.92
N ASP A 69 7.44 13.97 -21.05
CA ASP A 69 8.88 14.29 -21.21
C ASP A 69 9.76 13.51 -20.22
N GLU A 70 9.17 12.57 -19.48
CA GLU A 70 9.87 11.72 -18.51
C GLU A 70 10.40 10.47 -19.20
N THR A 71 11.64 10.07 -18.91
CA THR A 71 12.19 8.81 -19.42
C THR A 71 11.52 7.60 -18.74
N ALA A 72 11.52 6.44 -19.39
CA ALA A 72 10.96 5.22 -18.80
C ALA A 72 11.63 4.86 -17.46
N LEU A 73 12.95 5.06 -17.36
CA LEU A 73 13.72 4.81 -16.13
C LEU A 73 13.33 5.79 -15.00
N ALA A 74 13.20 7.08 -15.30
CA ALA A 74 12.74 8.06 -14.31
C ALA A 74 11.32 7.72 -13.81
N PHE A 75 10.43 7.30 -14.71
CA PHE A 75 9.11 6.82 -14.34
C PHE A 75 9.15 5.57 -13.45
N LEU A 76 10.03 4.60 -13.76
CA LEU A 76 10.23 3.40 -12.95
C LEU A 76 10.62 3.77 -11.50
N TYR A 77 11.57 4.70 -11.33
CA TYR A 77 12.00 5.15 -10.01
C TYR A 77 10.88 5.86 -9.24
N ARG A 78 10.09 6.71 -9.91
CA ARG A 78 8.94 7.38 -9.30
C ARG A 78 7.85 6.38 -8.90
N LEU A 79 7.59 5.37 -9.72
CA LEU A 79 6.62 4.32 -9.44
C LEU A 79 7.08 3.41 -8.28
N ASN A 80 8.37 3.07 -8.22
CA ASN A 80 8.97 2.34 -7.11
C ASN A 80 8.79 3.09 -5.78
N LEU A 81 9.08 4.39 -5.77
CA LEU A 81 8.90 5.24 -4.59
C LEU A 81 7.42 5.31 -4.16
N ALA A 82 6.50 5.44 -5.11
CA ALA A 82 5.06 5.44 -4.82
C ALA A 82 4.60 4.10 -4.24
N ALA A 83 5.12 2.98 -4.73
CA ALA A 83 4.81 1.65 -4.20
C ALA A 83 5.27 1.48 -2.75
N GLU A 84 6.47 1.96 -2.40
CA GLU A 84 6.97 1.93 -1.03
C GLU A 84 6.11 2.79 -0.09
N ARG A 85 5.74 4.01 -0.52
CA ARG A 85 4.83 4.89 0.24
C ARG A 85 3.43 4.29 0.43
N ALA A 86 2.92 3.61 -0.59
CA ALA A 86 1.67 2.85 -0.54
C ALA A 86 1.79 1.51 0.23
N VAL A 87 2.96 1.18 0.79
CA VAL A 87 3.23 -0.07 1.52
C VAL A 87 2.96 -1.32 0.65
N VAL A 88 3.16 -1.18 -0.66
CA VAL A 88 3.04 -2.27 -1.62
C VAL A 88 4.31 -3.11 -1.55
N LYS A 89 4.21 -4.27 -0.90
CA LYS A 89 5.31 -5.23 -0.75
C LYS A 89 5.70 -5.96 -2.05
N TYR A 90 5.99 -5.23 -3.14
CA TYR A 90 6.31 -5.81 -4.45
C TYR A 90 7.66 -6.56 -4.46
N ARG A 91 8.61 -6.17 -3.60
CA ARG A 91 9.89 -6.88 -3.45
C ARG A 91 9.76 -8.24 -2.75
N LYS A 92 8.72 -8.44 -1.93
CA LYS A 92 8.56 -9.62 -1.05
C LYS A 92 7.59 -10.68 -1.57
N SER A 93 6.90 -10.43 -2.68
CA SER A 93 5.89 -11.34 -3.22
C SER A 93 5.96 -11.34 -4.74
N GLU A 94 6.14 -12.53 -5.33
CA GLU A 94 6.16 -12.71 -6.79
C GLU A 94 4.91 -12.17 -7.45
N ARG A 95 3.72 -12.56 -6.98
CA ARG A 95 2.45 -12.02 -7.48
C ARG A 95 2.39 -10.49 -7.45
N ARG A 96 2.85 -9.87 -6.36
CA ARG A 96 2.86 -8.39 -6.24
C ARG A 96 3.92 -7.76 -7.15
N ARG A 97 5.07 -8.43 -7.33
CA ARG A 97 6.14 -8.00 -8.23
C ARG A 97 5.66 -7.99 -9.68
N GLU A 98 5.04 -9.08 -10.13
CA GLU A 98 4.45 -9.15 -11.47
C GLU A 98 3.40 -8.07 -11.70
N GLN A 99 2.53 -7.83 -10.72
CA GLN A 99 1.52 -6.77 -10.81
C GLN A 99 2.16 -5.38 -10.91
N HIS A 100 3.25 -5.16 -10.19
CA HIS A 100 4.01 -3.91 -10.22
C HIS A 100 4.68 -3.70 -11.59
N ILE A 101 5.33 -4.72 -12.13
CA ILE A 101 5.95 -4.70 -13.47
C ILE A 101 4.90 -4.47 -14.56
N LYS A 102 3.77 -5.19 -14.51
CA LYS A 102 2.64 -4.97 -15.44
C LYS A 102 2.11 -3.54 -15.38
N ARG A 103 2.11 -2.93 -14.19
CA ARG A 103 1.68 -1.55 -14.00
C ARG A 103 2.65 -0.54 -14.59
N PHE A 104 3.95 -0.76 -14.42
CA PHE A 104 4.99 0.02 -15.09
C PHE A 104 4.75 0.01 -16.60
N ILE A 105 4.73 -1.18 -17.21
CA ILE A 105 4.59 -1.34 -18.67
C ILE A 105 3.27 -0.76 -19.19
N LYS A 106 2.15 -0.98 -18.49
CA LYS A 106 0.83 -0.46 -18.91
C LYS A 106 0.78 1.08 -18.95
N ASN A 107 1.57 1.75 -18.12
CA ASN A 107 1.51 3.18 -17.90
C ASN A 107 2.65 3.97 -18.58
N LEU A 108 3.44 3.29 -19.41
CA LEU A 108 4.39 3.94 -20.31
C LEU A 108 3.66 4.71 -21.42
N THR A 109 4.20 5.88 -21.78
CA THR A 109 3.73 6.73 -22.88
C THR A 109 4.29 6.27 -24.22
N ASP A 110 5.53 5.76 -24.24
CA ASP A 110 6.15 5.22 -25.46
C ASP A 110 5.57 3.84 -25.80
N MET A 111 4.79 3.80 -26.88
CA MET A 111 4.13 2.59 -27.35
C MET A 111 5.10 1.53 -27.89
N SER A 112 6.25 1.94 -28.44
CA SER A 112 7.26 1.02 -28.93
C SER A 112 7.96 0.30 -27.78
N VAL A 113 8.41 1.05 -26.77
CA VAL A 113 9.03 0.50 -25.54
C VAL A 113 8.02 -0.38 -24.81
N ARG A 114 6.78 0.08 -24.66
CA ARG A 114 5.71 -0.71 -24.06
C ARG A 114 5.52 -2.05 -24.76
N SER A 115 5.47 -2.07 -26.09
CA SER A 115 5.25 -3.30 -26.87
C SER A 115 6.42 -4.27 -26.72
N THR A 116 7.65 -3.76 -26.76
CA THR A 116 8.87 -4.57 -26.53
C THR A 116 8.85 -5.22 -25.15
N LEU A 117 8.57 -4.44 -24.09
CA LEU A 117 8.54 -4.95 -22.72
C LEU A 117 7.37 -5.91 -22.46
N GLN A 118 6.22 -5.73 -23.11
CA GLN A 118 5.08 -6.65 -22.96
C GLN A 118 5.40 -8.08 -23.43
N ASN A 119 6.31 -8.22 -24.39
CA ASN A 119 6.71 -9.52 -24.95
C ASN A 119 7.83 -10.20 -24.13
N GLN A 120 8.37 -9.52 -23.12
CA GLN A 120 9.45 -10.03 -22.28
C GLN A 120 8.94 -10.50 -20.92
N ARG A 121 9.62 -11.49 -20.35
CA ARG A 121 9.39 -11.94 -18.97
C ARG A 121 10.45 -11.34 -18.06
N PHE A 122 9.99 -10.72 -16.98
CA PHE A 122 10.85 -10.12 -15.97
C PHE A 122 10.63 -10.84 -14.64
N TYR A 123 11.73 -11.22 -13.99
CA TYR A 123 11.68 -11.90 -12.70
C TYR A 123 12.01 -10.95 -11.55
N LYS A 124 12.73 -9.85 -11.83
CA LYS A 124 13.09 -8.80 -10.88
C LYS A 124 12.72 -7.44 -11.46
N VAL A 125 12.60 -6.44 -10.58
CA VAL A 125 12.38 -5.05 -11.01
C VAL A 125 13.65 -4.42 -11.58
N ALA A 126 14.83 -4.87 -11.12
CA ALA A 126 16.11 -4.44 -11.66
C ALA A 126 16.32 -4.86 -13.13
N ASP A 127 15.55 -5.84 -13.62
CA ASP A 127 15.59 -6.26 -15.03
C ASP A 127 14.95 -5.20 -15.96
N LEU A 128 14.31 -4.16 -15.40
CA LEU A 128 13.69 -3.03 -16.11
C LEU A 128 14.56 -1.76 -16.11
N GLU A 129 15.72 -1.79 -15.42
CA GLU A 129 16.68 -0.68 -15.36
C GLU A 129 17.62 -0.71 -16.57
#